data_AF-A0A6V7I1P7-F1
#
_entry.id   AF-A0A6V7I1P7-F1
#
_cell.length_a   1.000
_cell.length_b   1.000
_cell.length_c   1.000
_cell.angle_alpha   90.00
_cell.angle_beta   90.00
_cell.angle_gamma   90.00
#
_symmetry.space_group_name_H-M   'P 1'
#
loop_
_entity.id
_entity.type
_entity.pdbx_description
1 polymer ?
#
loop_
_entity_poly.entity_id
_entity_poly.type
_entity_poly.pdbx_seq_one_letter_code
_entity_poly.pdbx_strand_id
1 'polypeptide(L)' 'KKAVKPVIMNSEYDCLWTTELEEIFGLPRHYTDVNNLSATKRQKLIGQAWCVRTIMEILKPLKNYFLLENSNL' A
#
# COMPACT_ATOMS: atom_id res chain seq x y z
N LYS A 1 -1.74 17.05 -16.96
CA LYS A 1 -1.25 15.72 -17.42
C LYS A 1 -2.45 14.76 -17.41
N LYS A 2 -2.68 14.00 -18.49
CA LYS A 2 -3.76 13.00 -18.55
C LYS A 2 -3.42 11.87 -17.58
N ALA A 3 -4.39 11.45 -16.75
CA ALA A 3 -4.19 10.31 -15.84
C ALA A 3 -3.98 9.03 -16.65
N VAL A 4 -2.96 8.25 -16.29
CA VAL A 4 -2.72 6.92 -16.88
C VAL A 4 -3.81 6.00 -16.34
N LYS A 5 -4.47 5.27 -17.23
CA LYS A 5 -5.52 4.30 -16.91
C LYS A 5 -5.02 2.89 -17.21
N PRO A 6 -4.29 2.25 -16.28
CA PRO A 6 -3.58 1.01 -16.54
C PRO A 6 -4.47 -0.23 -16.46
N VAL A 7 -5.70 -0.12 -15.97
CA VAL A 7 -6.62 -1.24 -15.77
C VAL A 7 -7.60 -1.33 -16.94
N ILE A 8 -7.94 -2.53 -17.38
CA ILE A 8 -9.08 -2.78 -18.28
C ILE A 8 -10.19 -3.41 -17.45
N MET A 9 -11.33 -2.73 -17.36
CA MET A 9 -12.53 -3.19 -16.65
C MET A 9 -13.73 -3.07 -17.58
N ASN A 10 -14.45 -4.16 -17.81
CA ASN A 10 -15.61 -4.19 -18.71
C ASN A 10 -15.31 -3.61 -20.11
N SER A 11 -14.16 -3.98 -20.68
CA SER A 11 -13.68 -3.48 -21.98
C SER A 11 -13.35 -1.99 -22.05
N GLU A 12 -13.35 -1.28 -20.92
CA GLU A 12 -12.95 0.12 -20.82
C GLU A 12 -11.67 0.30 -19.99
N TYR A 13 -10.91 1.35 -20.28
CA TYR A 13 -9.73 1.70 -19.49
C TYR A 13 -10.13 2.46 -18.21
N ASP A 14 -9.62 2.02 -17.07
CA ASP A 14 -9.83 2.62 -15.75
C ASP A 14 -8.52 2.88 -14.97
N CYS A 15 -8.62 3.74 -13.96
CA CYS A 15 -7.56 3.99 -12.99
C CYS A 15 -7.47 2.86 -11.95
N LEU A 16 -6.31 2.72 -11.30
CA LEU A 16 -6.20 1.86 -10.14
C LEU A 16 -7.09 2.38 -9.01
N TRP A 17 -7.82 1.47 -8.37
CA TRP A 17 -8.56 1.75 -7.16
C TRP A 17 -7.61 1.91 -5.97
N THR A 18 -8.04 2.64 -4.94
CA THR A 18 -7.21 2.87 -3.75
C THR A 18 -6.82 1.56 -3.06
N THR A 19 -7.71 0.57 -3.03
CA THR A 19 -7.42 -0.75 -2.46
C THR A 19 -6.41 -1.54 -3.27
N GLU A 20 -6.42 -1.41 -4.60
CA GLU A 20 -5.41 -2.04 -5.47
C GLU A 20 -4.04 -1.39 -5.26
N LEU A 21 -4.01 -0.07 -5.07
CA LEU A 21 -2.78 0.64 -4.73
C LEU A 21 -2.21 0.23 -3.36
N GLU A 22 -3.05 0.01 -2.35
CA GLU A 22 -2.63 -0.53 -1.05
C GLU A 22 -1.92 -1.88 -1.24
N GLU A 23 -2.55 -2.81 -1.96
CA GLU A 23 -2.01 -4.14 -2.22
C GLU A 23 -0.69 -4.07 -3.02
N ILE A 24 -0.60 -3.21 -4.04
CA ILE A 24 0.64 -3.00 -4.82
C ILE A 24 1.80 -2.49 -3.93
N PHE A 25 1.52 -1.60 -2.98
CA PHE A 25 2.52 -1.12 -2.02
C PHE A 25 2.82 -2.14 -0.91
N GLY A 26 2.11 -3.27 -0.87
CA GLY A 26 2.24 -4.32 0.13
C GLY A 26 1.53 -4.00 1.46
N LEU A 27 0.63 -3.02 1.46
CA LEU A 27 -0.24 -2.72 2.60
C LEU A 27 -1.43 -3.70 2.61
N PRO A 28 -1.99 -4.02 3.80
CA PRO A 28 -3.27 -4.72 3.88
C PRO A 28 -4.38 -3.97 3.14
N ARG A 29 -5.34 -4.69 2.59
CA ARG A 29 -6.51 -4.08 1.96
C ARG A 29 -7.29 -3.25 2.98
N HIS A 30 -7.71 -2.03 2.59
CA HIS A 30 -8.34 -1.01 3.44
C HIS A 30 -7.43 -0.39 4.51
N TYR A 31 -6.11 -0.55 4.44
CA TYR A 31 -5.19 0.01 5.43
C TYR A 31 -5.31 1.54 5.59
N THR A 32 -5.63 2.26 4.51
CA THR A 32 -5.79 3.73 4.55
C THR A 32 -7.24 4.18 4.66
N ASP A 33 -8.18 3.26 4.89
CA ASP A 33 -9.61 3.53 4.99
C ASP A 33 -10.01 4.06 6.37
N VAL A 34 -9.48 5.23 6.73
CA VAL A 34 -9.63 5.85 8.05
C VAL A 34 -10.00 7.33 7.91
N ASN A 35 -10.61 7.90 8.96
CA ASN A 35 -10.86 9.34 9.09
C ASN A 35 -11.61 10.00 7.91
N ASN A 36 -12.47 9.26 7.20
CA ASN A 36 -13.25 9.75 6.05
C ASN A 36 -12.38 10.47 4.99
N LEU A 37 -11.15 9.97 4.77
CA LEU A 37 -10.26 10.50 3.74
C LEU A 37 -10.83 10.24 2.35
N SER A 38 -10.87 11.28 1.50
CA SER A 38 -11.24 11.10 0.10
C SER A 38 -10.25 10.20 -0.64
N ALA A 39 -10.69 9.54 -1.70
CA ALA A 39 -9.85 8.66 -2.52
C ALA A 39 -8.54 9.33 -2.95
N THR A 40 -8.59 10.60 -3.38
CA THR A 40 -7.39 11.38 -3.77
C THR A 40 -6.43 11.61 -2.60
N LYS A 41 -6.94 11.88 -1.39
CA LYS A 41 -6.08 12.03 -0.20
C LYS A 41 -5.42 10.72 0.17
N ARG A 42 -6.15 9.61 0.11
CA ARG A 42 -5.61 8.25 0.34
C ARG A 42 -4.54 7.89 -0.70
N GLN A 43 -4.80 8.12 -1.99
CA GLN A 43 -3.82 7.89 -3.06
C GLN A 43 -2.56 8.75 -2.89
N LYS A 44 -2.71 10.02 -2.48
CA LYS A 44 -1.56 10.88 -2.17
C LYS A 44 -0.74 10.34 -1.00
N LEU A 45 -1.39 9.87 0.06
CA LEU A 45 -0.74 9.25 1.21
C LEU A 45 0.07 8.01 0.81
N ILE A 46 -0.55 7.10 0.05
CA ILE A 46 0.11 5.88 -0.46
C ILE A 46 1.28 6.24 -1.38
N GLY A 47 1.10 7.21 -2.29
CA GLY A 47 2.16 7.65 -3.20
C GLY A 47 3.37 8.32 -2.51
N GLN A 48 3.24 8.69 -1.23
CA GLN A 48 4.32 9.20 -0.39
C GLN A 48 4.87 8.15 0.59
N ALA A 49 4.23 6.98 0.67
CA ALA A 49 4.64 5.88 1.54
C ALA A 49 5.79 5.07 0.93
N TRP A 50 6.39 4.19 1.73
CA TRP A 50 7.35 3.20 1.25
C TRP A 50 6.62 1.91 0.89
N CYS A 51 7.13 1.20 -0.12
CA CYS A 51 6.70 -0.18 -0.34
C CYS A 51 7.08 -1.03 0.88
N VAL A 52 6.09 -1.74 1.44
CA VAL A 52 6.25 -2.55 2.66
C VAL A 52 7.40 -3.54 2.50
N ARG A 53 7.50 -4.20 1.34
CA ARG A 53 8.60 -5.16 1.11
C ARG A 53 9.98 -4.52 1.18
N THR A 54 10.14 -3.31 0.66
CA THR A 54 11.43 -2.59 0.68
C THR A 54 11.85 -2.28 2.11
N ILE A 55 10.94 -1.73 2.92
CA ILE A 55 11.19 -1.48 4.35
C ILE A 55 11.48 -2.80 5.08
N MET A 56 10.70 -3.85 4.82
CA MET A 56 10.92 -5.16 5.43
C MET A 56 12.33 -5.70 5.15
N GLU A 57 12.84 -5.58 3.93
CA GLU A 57 14.21 -6.03 3.61
C GLU A 57 15.27 -5.18 4.29
N ILE A 58 15.11 -3.85 4.31
CA ILE A 58 16.05 -2.95 4.99
C ILE A 58 16.12 -3.25 6.49
N LEU A 59 14.97 -3.53 7.12
CA LEU A 59 14.88 -3.81 8.55
C LEU A 59 15.15 -5.28 8.91
N LYS A 60 15.26 -6.17 7.93
CA LYS A 60 15.47 -7.61 8.16
C LYS A 60 16.67 -7.94 9.07
N PRO A 61 17.84 -7.27 8.97
CA PRO A 61 18.99 -7.54 9.84
C PRO A 61 18.71 -7.26 11.32
N LEU A 62 17.73 -6.42 11.66
CA LEU A 62 17.39 -6.10 13.05
C LEU A 62 16.97 -7.35 13.85
N LYS A 63 16.48 -8.40 13.16
CA LYS A 63 16.15 -9.68 13.80
C LYS A 63 17.34 -10.35 14.51
N ASN A 64 18.57 -9.99 14.16
CA ASN A 64 19.78 -10.53 14.80
C ASN A 64 20.19 -9.73 16.04
N TYR A 65 19.59 -8.56 16.27
CA TYR A 65 19.96 -7.64 17.34
C TYR A 65 18.86 -7.46 18.39
N PHE A 66 17.61 -7.80 18.06
CA PHE A 66 16.46 -7.65 18.94
C PHE A 66 15.74 -8.97 19.16
N LEU A 67 15.26 -9.17 20.40
CA LEU A 67 14.38 -10.30 20.70
C LEU A 67 13.04 -10.10 19.99
N LEU A 68 12.56 -11.17 19.35
CA LEU A 68 11.23 -11.21 18.78
C LEU A 68 10.27 -11.64 19.89
N GLU A 69 9.23 -10.84 20.13
CA GLU A 69 8.12 -11.29 20.96
C GLU A 69 7.29 -12.27 20.12
N ASN A 70 7.24 -13.54 20.53
CA ASN A 70 6.38 -14.54 19.91
C ASN A 70 4.93 -14.19 20.25
N SER A 71 4.32 -13.33 19.45
CA SER A 71 2.88 -13.08 19.51
C SER A 71 2.20 -14.29 18.88
N ASN A 72 1.74 -15.22 19.73
CA ASN A 72 0.71 -16.21 19.38
C ASN A 72 -0.63 -15.47 19.20
N LEU A 73 -0.76 -14.70 18.12
CA LEU A 73 -2.03 -14.20 17.60
C LEU A 73 -2.36 -14.93 16.30
#